data_AF-A0A7H4LZJ2-F1
#
_entry.id   AF-A0A7H4LZJ2-F1
#
_cell.length_a   1.000
_cell.length_b   1.000
_cell.length_c   1.000
_cell.angle_alpha   90.00
_cell.angle_beta   90.00
_cell.angle_gamma   90.00
#
_symmetry.space_group_name_H-M   'P 1'
#
loop_
_entity.id
_entity.type
_entity.pdbx_description
1 polymer ?
#
loop_
_entity_poly.entity_id
_entity_poly.type
_entity_poly.pdbx_seq_one_letter_code
_entity_poly.pdbx_strand_id
1 'polypeptide(L)'
;MSDFQFAQIGVIRSPYKEKFAVPRQPGLVKNGGGELYLLPPYNQADAVRGLENFSHLWILFVFHPDHGRRLAPDRAPSPSRR
;
A
#
# COMPACT_ATOMS: atom_id res chain seq x y z
N MET A 1 -1.04 27.95 -1.90
CA MET A 1 -0.32 26.74 -1.47
C MET A 1 0.36 26.17 -2.70
N SER A 2 1.66 25.87 -2.62
CA SER A 2 2.41 25.30 -3.74
C SER A 2 2.26 23.78 -3.75
N ASP A 3 2.04 23.19 -4.91
CA ASP A 3 1.94 21.74 -5.05
C ASP A 3 3.31 21.08 -4.92
N PHE A 4 3.34 19.91 -4.27
CA PHE A 4 4.53 19.08 -4.16
C PHE A 4 4.35 17.83 -5.05
N GLN A 5 5.27 17.61 -5.97
CA GLN A 5 5.27 16.44 -6.86
C GLN A 5 6.40 15.48 -6.48
N PHE A 6 6.14 14.18 -6.61
CA PHE A 6 7.12 13.14 -6.39
C PHE A 6 7.06 12.11 -7.51
N ALA A 7 8.22 11.53 -7.84
CA ALA A 7 8.32 10.45 -8.79
C ALA A 7 8.13 9.10 -8.07
N GLN A 8 7.41 8.19 -8.72
CA GLN A 8 7.36 6.81 -8.26
C GLN A 8 8.73 6.16 -8.45
N ILE A 9 9.29 5.60 -7.37
CA ILE A 9 10.60 4.95 -7.39
C ILE A 9 10.53 3.41 -7.51
N GLY A 10 9.36 2.83 -7.25
CA GLY A 10 9.20 1.39 -7.18
C GLY A 10 7.76 0.93 -7.07
N VAL A 11 7.57 -0.38 -7.01
CA VAL A 11 6.28 -1.05 -6.80
C VAL A 11 6.43 -2.08 -5.68
N ILE A 12 5.51 -2.04 -4.72
CA ILE A 12 5.42 -3.05 -3.67
C ILE A 12 4.63 -4.25 -4.20
N ARG A 13 5.22 -5.43 -4.17
CA ARG A 13 4.57 -6.72 -4.44
C ARG A 13 4.35 -7.42 -3.11
N SER A 14 3.09 -7.67 -2.78
CA SER A 14 2.73 -8.45 -1.60
C SER A 14 1.89 -9.65 -2.03
N PRO A 15 1.83 -10.72 -1.21
CA PRO A 15 0.94 -11.85 -1.47
C PRO A 15 -0.55 -11.47 -1.34
N TYR A 16 -0.86 -10.28 -0.82
CA TYR A 16 -2.20 -9.78 -0.59
C TYR A 16 -2.71 -9.03 -1.83
N LYS A 17 -3.50 -9.73 -2.65
CA LYS A 17 -4.09 -9.15 -3.88
C LYS A 17 -5.23 -8.15 -3.61
N GLU A 18 -5.85 -8.23 -2.44
CA GLU A 18 -7.03 -7.43 -2.09
C GLU A 18 -6.83 -6.73 -0.75
N LYS A 19 -7.35 -5.49 -0.63
CA LYS A 19 -7.24 -4.67 0.60
C LYS A 19 -7.79 -5.39 1.84
N PHE A 20 -8.78 -6.26 1.67
CA PHE A 20 -9.40 -7.03 2.75
C PHE A 20 -8.63 -8.29 3.15
N ALA A 21 -7.67 -8.74 2.33
CA ALA A 21 -6.78 -9.84 2.66
C ALA A 21 -5.59 -9.37 3.51
N VAL A 22 -5.38 -8.06 3.65
CA VAL A 22 -4.31 -7.49 4.48
C VAL A 22 -4.70 -7.63 5.96
N PRO A 23 -3.90 -8.32 6.78
CA PRO A 23 -4.19 -8.51 8.19
C PRO A 23 -4.20 -7.15 8.91
N ARG A 24 -5.25 -6.89 9.71
CA ARG A 24 -5.32 -5.68 10.55
C ARG A 24 -4.22 -5.63 11.62
N GLN A 25 -3.61 -6.77 11.91
CA GLN A 25 -2.45 -6.92 12.78
C GLN A 25 -1.37 -7.74 12.05
N PRO A 26 -0.41 -7.08 11.37
CA PRO A 26 0.58 -7.76 10.53
C PRO A 26 1.54 -8.67 11.31
N GLY A 27 1.75 -8.42 12.61
CA GLY A 27 2.66 -9.22 13.46
C GLY A 27 2.23 -10.68 13.71
N LEU A 28 1.05 -11.09 13.26
CA LEU A 28 0.53 -12.45 13.45
C LEU A 28 0.78 -13.38 12.25
N VAL A 29 1.25 -12.84 11.11
CA VAL A 29 1.47 -13.63 9.88
C VAL A 29 2.96 -13.88 9.66
N LYS A 30 3.41 -15.11 9.92
CA LYS A 30 4.83 -15.51 9.81
C LYS A 30 5.38 -15.52 8.38
N ASN A 31 4.50 -15.61 7.37
CA ASN A 31 4.85 -15.68 5.94
C ASN A 31 4.37 -14.46 5.14
N GLY A 32 4.13 -13.32 5.80
CA GLY A 32 3.61 -12.08 5.21
C GLY A 32 4.69 -11.21 4.56
N GLY A 33 5.68 -11.81 3.90
CA GLY A 33 6.74 -11.09 3.22
C GLY A 33 6.20 -10.22 2.07
N GLY A 34 6.87 -9.10 1.80
CA GLY A 34 6.61 -8.25 0.64
C GLY A 34 7.91 -7.81 0.01
N GLU A 35 7.90 -7.60 -1.30
CA GLU A 35 9.06 -7.18 -2.08
C GLU A 35 8.85 -5.75 -2.58
N LEU A 36 9.82 -4.87 -2.38
CA LEU A 36 9.86 -3.58 -3.05
C LEU A 36 10.72 -3.71 -4.31
N TYR A 37 10.08 -3.64 -5.48
CA TYR A 37 10.76 -3.67 -6.76
C TYR A 37 11.07 -2.23 -7.22
N LEU A 38 12.33 -1.82 -7.18
CA LEU A 38 12.77 -0.51 -7.64
C LEU A 38 12.75 -0.44 -9.18
N LEU A 39 12.25 0.67 -9.71
CA LEU A 39 12.19 0.93 -11.15
C LEU A 39 13.41 1.74 -11.60
N PRO A 40 13.83 1.64 -12.87
CA PRO A 40 14.83 2.54 -13.41
C PRO A 40 14.43 4.03 -13.27
N PRO A 41 15.38 4.94 -12.97
CA PRO A 41 16.80 4.70 -12.78
C PRO A 41 17.20 4.34 -11.33
N TYR A 42 16.24 4.14 -10.43
CA TYR A 42 16.45 3.89 -9.00
C TYR A 42 16.87 2.46 -8.66
N ASN A 43 16.88 1.55 -9.65
CA ASN A 43 17.20 0.13 -9.50
C ASN A 43 18.71 -0.18 -9.45
N GLN A 44 19.53 0.79 -9.06
CA GLN A 44 20.98 0.62 -8.89
C GLN A 44 21.30 0.13 -7.47
N ALA A 45 22.32 -0.71 -7.31
CA ALA A 45 22.71 -1.22 -6.00
C ALA A 45 23.07 -0.10 -5.01
N ASP A 46 23.64 1.00 -5.51
CA ASP A 46 23.98 2.17 -4.71
C ASP A 46 22.76 2.84 -4.05
N ALA A 47 21.56 2.71 -4.63
CA ALA A 47 20.33 3.30 -4.08
C ALA A 47 19.88 2.63 -2.77
N VAL A 48 20.36 1.41 -2.49
CA VAL A 48 20.01 0.62 -1.30
C VAL A 48 21.23 0.26 -0.45
N ARG A 49 22.42 0.72 -0.81
CA ARG A 49 23.66 0.43 -0.09
C ARG A 49 23.56 0.89 1.36
N GLY A 50 23.82 -0.01 2.30
CA GLY A 50 23.79 0.25 3.73
C GLY A 50 22.44 0.00 4.38
N LEU A 51 21.35 -0.23 3.63
CA LEU A 51 20.05 -0.58 4.19
C LEU A 51 20.09 -1.92 4.94
N GLU A 52 21.00 -2.81 4.59
CA GLU A 52 21.23 -4.10 5.26
C GLU A 52 21.64 -3.96 6.74
N ASN A 53 22.12 -2.78 7.15
CA ASN A 53 22.52 -2.51 8.54
C ASN A 53 21.33 -2.11 9.44
N PHE A 54 20.13 -2.00 8.88
CA PHE A 54 18.92 -1.62 9.61
C PHE A 54 17.93 -2.77 9.66
N SER A 55 17.28 -2.93 10.81
CA SER A 55 16.23 -3.95 10.99
C SER A 55 14.85 -3.51 10.50
N HIS A 56 14.62 -2.21 10.33
CA HIS A 56 13.33 -1.64 9.97
C HIS A 56 13.49 -0.51 8.95
N LEU A 57 12.53 -0.42 8.03
CA LEU A 57 12.47 0.62 7.00
C LEU A 57 11.12 1.33 7.06
N TRP A 58 11.13 2.62 6.77
CA TRP A 58 9.93 3.39 6.51
C TRP A 58 9.67 3.45 5.01
N ILE A 59 8.49 3.03 4.59
CA ILE A 59 8.09 3.04 3.18
C ILE A 59 6.89 3.97 3.02
N LEU A 60 7.07 5.06 2.27
CA LEU A 60 5.97 5.89 1.81
C LEU A 60 5.47 5.33 0.49
N PHE A 61 4.17 5.07 0.40
CA PHE A 61 3.56 4.54 -0.81
C PHE A 61 2.22 5.22 -1.06
N VAL A 62 1.82 5.25 -2.33
CA VAL A 62 0.51 5.74 -2.75
C VAL A 62 -0.37 4.52 -3.00
N PHE A 63 -1.56 4.50 -2.41
CA PHE A 63 -2.54 3.48 -2.74
C PHE A 63 -2.96 3.65 -4.20
N HIS A 64 -3.08 2.55 -4.94
CA HIS A 64 -3.67 2.61 -6.27
C HIS A 64 -5.06 3.25 -6.18
N PRO A 65 -5.47 4.02 -7.20
CA PRO A 65 -6.82 4.60 -7.23
C PRO A 65 -7.83 3.47 -7.01
N ASP A 66 -8.57 3.50 -5.90
CA ASP A 66 -9.88 2.88 -5.94
C ASP A 66 -10.65 3.72 -6.94
N HIS A 67 -10.96 3.16 -8.11
CA HIS A 67 -12.05 3.67 -8.93
C HIS A 67 -13.31 3.56 -8.07
N GLY A 68 -13.54 4.59 -7.27
CA GLY A 68 -14.54 4.57 -6.22
C GLY A 68 -15.87 4.17 -6.82
N ARG A 69 -16.33 2.96 -6.52
CA ARG A 69 -17.73 2.79 -6.24
C ARG A 69 -17.96 3.63 -4.99
N ARG A 70 -18.36 4.89 -5.20
CA ARG A 70 -18.82 5.80 -4.16
C ARG A 70 -19.81 4.98 -3.33
N LEU A 71 -19.45 4.65 -2.09
CA LEU A 71 -20.42 4.16 -1.13
C LEU A 71 -21.45 5.28 -1.03
N ALA A 72 -22.65 5.03 -1.57
CA ALA A 72 -23.74 5.97 -1.42
C ALA A 72 -23.90 6.22 0.08
N PRO A 73 -23.88 7.49 0.54
CA PRO A 73 -24.18 7.76 1.92
C PRO A 73 -25.59 7.27 2.17
N ASP A 74 -25.70 6.32 3.10
CA ASP A 74 -26.91 6.02 3.84
C ASP A 74 -28.15 5.63 2.99
N ARG A 75 -28.27 4.33 2.70
CA ARG A 75 -29.60 3.73 2.54
C ARG A 75 -29.87 2.90 3.79
N ALA A 76 -30.22 3.57 4.89
CA ALA A 76 -30.91 2.93 6.00
C ALA A 76 -32.02 2.02 5.43
N PRO A 77 -32.15 0.75 5.87
CA PRO A 77 -33.25 -0.08 5.44
C PRO A 77 -34.55 0.60 5.84
N SER A 78 -35.36 0.94 4.83
CA SER A 78 -36.71 1.47 5.04
C SER A 78 -37.47 0.49 5.92
N PRO A 79 -38.08 0.91 7.05
CA PRO A 79 -38.89 0.00 7.84
C PRO A 79 -40.06 -0.43 6.95
N SER A 80 -40.12 -1.73 6.67
CA SER A 80 -41.24 -2.35 5.99
C SER A 80 -42.49 -2.06 6.82
N ARG A 81 -43.36 -1.22 6.28
CA ARG A 81 -44.70 -1.01 6.80
C ARG A 81 -45.50 -2.28 6.50
N ARG A 82 -45.68 -3.14 7.51
CA ARG A 82 -46.86 -4.00 7.74
C ARG A 82 -46.71 -4.69 9.08
#